data_AF-A0A433RAS4-F1
#
_entry.id   AF-A0A433RAS4-F1
#
_cell.length_a   1.000
_cell.length_b   1.000
_cell.length_c   1.000
_cell.angle_alpha   90.00
_cell.angle_beta   90.00
_cell.angle_gamma   90.00
#
_symmetry.space_group_name_H-M   'P 1'
#
loop_
_entity.id
_entity.type
_entity.pdbx_description
1 polymer ?
#
loop_
_entity_poly.entity_id
_entity_poly.type
_entity_poly.pdbx_seq_one_letter_code
_entity_poly.pdbx_strand_id
1 'polypeptide(L)' 'MKASPDFIKQLELLFEQYEKEVHKSILEEKTVKTYLLHSNNFVRWCRNDFVPGARKAGSRK' A
#
# COMPACT_ATOMS: atom_id res chain seq x y z
N MET A 1 10.31 -5.96 3.55
CA MET A 1 10.04 -7.28 4.13
C MET A 1 9.81 -8.14 2.91
N LYS A 2 10.52 -9.24 2.70
CA LYS A 2 10.27 -10.06 1.52
C LYS A 2 9.35 -11.20 1.90
N ALA A 3 8.14 -11.23 1.35
CA ALA A 3 7.24 -12.37 1.50
C ALA A 3 7.42 -13.39 0.35
N SER A 4 6.81 -14.56 0.48
CA SER A 4 6.81 -15.56 -0.59
C SER A 4 5.95 -15.11 -1.77
N PRO A 5 6.25 -15.54 -3.02
CA PRO A 5 5.46 -15.18 -4.19
C PRO A 5 3.97 -15.53 -4.07
N ASP A 6 3.66 -16.71 -3.52
CA ASP A 6 2.26 -17.15 -3.33
C ASP A 6 1.51 -16.26 -2.34
N PHE A 7 2.18 -15.83 -1.27
CA PHE A 7 1.60 -14.90 -0.31
C PHE A 7 1.41 -13.52 -0.92
N ILE A 8 2.35 -13.03 -1.72
CA ILE A 8 2.23 -11.74 -2.41
C ILE A 8 0.96 -11.72 -3.28
N LYS A 9 0.70 -12.79 -4.03
CA LYS A 9 -0.50 -12.90 -4.86
C LYS A 9 -1.79 -12.84 -4.02
N GLN A 10 -1.82 -13.55 -2.89
CA GLN A 10 -2.97 -13.49 -1.98
C GLN A 10 -3.15 -12.10 -1.37
N LEU A 11 -2.04 -11.47 -0.96
CA LEU A 11 -2.03 -10.13 -0.39
C LEU A 11 -2.52 -9.08 -1.39
N GLU A 12 -2.15 -9.18 -2.67
CA GLU A 12 -2.62 -8.28 -3.73
C GLU A 12 -4.13 -8.42 -3.96
N LEU A 13 -4.65 -9.65 -4.01
CA LEU A 13 -6.09 -9.88 -4.12
C LEU A 13 -6.88 -9.33 -2.93
N LEU A 14 -6.34 -9.48 -1.72
CA LEU A 14 -6.94 -8.89 -0.51
C LEU A 14 -6.86 -7.36 -0.53
N PHE A 15 -5.74 -6.81 -1.03
CA PHE A 15 -5.56 -5.37 -1.15
C PHE A 15 -6.55 -4.75 -2.14
N GLU A 16 -6.80 -5.37 -3.28
CA GLU A 16 -7.83 -4.92 -4.24
C GLU A 16 -9.25 -4.92 -3.64
N GLN A 17 -9.56 -5.89 -2.78
CA GLN A 17 -10.85 -5.93 -2.07
C GLN A 17 -10.93 -4.82 -1.03
N TYR A 18 -9.87 -4.65 -0.25
CA TYR A 18 -9.74 -3.56 0.72
C TYR A 18 -9.88 -2.18 0.06
N GLU A 19 -9.25 -1.94 -1.09
CA GLU A 19 -9.38 -0.68 -1.84
C GLU A 19 -10.85 -0.36 -2.17
N LYS A 20 -11.60 -1.37 -2.63
CA LYS A 20 -13.04 -1.22 -2.93
C LYS A 20 -13.85 -0.90 -1.68
N GLU A 21 -13.55 -1.51 -0.54
CA GLU A 21 -14.24 -1.25 0.72
C GLU A 21 -13.95 0.15 1.25
N VAL A 22 -12.69 0.58 1.21
CA VAL A 22 -12.30 1.94 1.63
C VAL A 22 -12.96 2.98 0.74
N HIS A 23 -13.01 2.77 -0.59
CA HIS A 23 -13.68 3.69 -1.51
C HIS A 23 -15.20 3.78 -1.33
N LYS A 24 -15.84 2.71 -0.83
CA LYS A 24 -17.29 2.68 -0.56
C LYS A 24 -17.65 3.16 0.85
N SER A 25 -16.65 3.42 1.69
CA SER A 25 -16.87 3.84 3.07
C SER A 25 -17.39 5.29 3.16
N ILE A 26 -17.90 5.67 4.33
CA ILE A 26 -18.33 7.04 4.64
C ILE A 26 -17.17 7.96 5.07
N LEU A 27 -15.93 7.54 4.83
CA LEU A 27 -14.73 8.28 5.26
C LEU A 27 -14.51 9.53 4.42
N GLU A 28 -13.94 10.57 5.03
CA GLU A 28 -13.48 11.76 4.31
C GLU A 28 -12.41 11.39 3.27
N GLU A 29 -12.38 12.10 2.14
CA GLU A 29 -11.48 11.80 1.03
C GLU A 29 -9.99 11.80 1.46
N LYS A 30 -9.59 12.72 2.35
CA LYS A 30 -8.21 12.73 2.91
C LYS A 30 -7.90 11.48 3.73
N THR A 31 -8.91 10.91 4.41
CA THR A 31 -8.78 9.71 5.22
C THR A 31 -8.65 8.49 4.30
N VAL A 32 -9.49 8.41 3.26
CA VAL A 32 -9.36 7.41 2.19
C VAL A 32 -7.95 7.43 1.59
N LYS A 33 -7.46 8.61 1.17
CA LYS A 33 -6.10 8.75 0.62
C LYS A 33 -5.02 8.27 1.58
N THR A 34 -5.14 8.57 2.86
CA THR A 34 -4.18 8.17 3.89
C THR A 34 -4.16 6.65 4.08
N TYR A 35 -5.34 6.03 4.17
CA TYR A 35 -5.48 4.59 4.30
C TYR A 35 -4.86 3.84 3.12
N LEU A 36 -5.24 4.25 1.91
CA LEU A 36 -4.72 3.62 0.69
C LEU A 36 -3.22 3.84 0.52
N LEU A 37 -2.69 5.01 0.86
CA LEU A 37 -1.25 5.30 0.81
C LEU A 37 -0.46 4.35 1.71
N HIS A 38 -0.86 4.19 2.98
CA HIS A 38 -0.11 3.37 3.92
C HIS A 38 -0.21 1.87 3.60
N SER A 39 -1.41 1.41 3.24
CA SER A 39 -1.63 0.02 2.85
C SER A 39 -0.88 -0.33 1.55
N ASN A 40 -0.88 0.56 0.54
CA ASN A 40 -0.08 0.37 -0.67
C ASN A 40 1.43 0.32 -0.36
N ASN A 41 1.93 1.22 0.50
CA ASN A 41 3.33 1.17 0.93
C ASN A 41 3.68 -0.16 1.62
N PHE A 42 2.77 -0.71 2.42
CA PHE A 42 2.94 -2.02 3.04
C PHE A 42 3.01 -3.15 1.99
N VAL A 43 2.08 -3.19 1.03
CA VAL A 43 2.10 -4.18 -0.07
C VAL A 43 3.39 -4.08 -0.88
N ARG A 44 3.81 -2.87 -1.23
CA ARG A 44 5.10 -2.64 -1.92
C ARG A 44 6.29 -3.06 -1.07
N TRP A 45 6.22 -2.90 0.25
CA TRP A 45 7.27 -3.39 1.15
C TRP A 45 7.38 -4.90 1.11
N CYS A 46 6.25 -5.62 1.09
CA CYS A 46 6.16 -7.08 0.97
C CYS A 46 6.73 -7.61 -0.36
N ARG A 47 6.60 -6.81 -1.44
CA ARG A 47 7.17 -7.06 -2.77
C ARG A 47 8.66 -6.72 -2.88
N ASN A 48 9.25 -6.11 -1.86
CA ASN A 48 10.60 -5.55 -1.89
C ASN A 48 10.77 -4.37 -2.88
N ASP A 49 9.68 -3.73 -3.28
CA ASP A 49 9.60 -2.56 -4.19
C ASP A 49 9.58 -1.21 -3.43
N PHE A 50 9.65 -1.28 -2.09
CA PHE A 50 9.64 -0.14 -1.18
C PHE A 50 10.35 -0.52 0.12
N VAL A 51 10.99 0.45 0.78
CA VAL A 51 11.59 0.30 2.11
C VAL A 51 11.10 1.45 3.00
N PRO A 52 10.46 1.16 4.16
CA PRO A 52 10.04 2.19 5.10
C PRO A 52 11.20 3.09 5.52
N GLY A 53 10.98 4.40 5.54
CA GLY A 53 12.01 5.38 5.86
C GLY A 53 13.02 5.66 4.75
N ALA A 54 13.00 4.92 3.63
CA ALA A 54 13.80 5.28 2.47
C ALA A 54 13.31 6.62 1.90
N ARG A 55 14.18 7.63 1.92
CA ARG A 55 13.90 8.89 1.24
C ARG A 55 13.86 8.63 -0.27
N LYS A 56 12.88 9.19 -0.97
CA LYS A 56 12.94 9.27 -2.44
C LYS A 56 14.28 9.91 -2.81
N ALA A 57 15.17 9.15 -3.44
CA ALA A 57 16.36 9.72 -4.06
C ALA A 57 15.87 10.64 -5.19
N GLY A 58 15.71 11.93 -4.92
CA GLY A 58 15.33 12.91 -5.96
C GLY A 58 14.49 14.11 -5.57
N SER A 59 13.98 14.26 -4.34
CA SER A 59 13.29 15.52 -3.95
C SER A 59 14.23 16.47 -3.21
N ARG A 60 15.23 16.97 -3.93
CA ARG A 60 15.88 18.26 -3.65
C ARG A 60 15.68 19.14 -4.88
N LYS A 61 14.76 20.09 -4.79
CA LYS A 61 14.92 21.44 -5.30
C LYS A 61 14.05 22.36 -4.46
#